data_AF-A0A2H9TP47-F1
#
_entry.id   AF-A0A2H9TP47-F1
#
_cell.length_a   1.000
_cell.length_b   1.000
_cell.length_c   1.000
_cell.angle_alpha   90.00
_cell.angle_beta   90.00
_cell.angle_gamma   90.00
#
_symmetry.space_group_name_H-M   'P 1'
#
loop_
_entity.id
_entity.type
_entity.pdbx_description
1 polymer ?
#
loop_
_entity_poly.entity_id
_entity_poly.type
_entity_poly.pdbx_seq_one_letter_code
_entity_poly.pdbx_strand_id
1 'polypeptide(L)'
;MEEDLFDEFGNYIGPEQPVDGEGYQDYPQDDQFQPDAAEGIEHFSLLDILEYTLARQQIVLHEDKKYYMSAEEVYGPDVENLVQDEDTQPLTEPIIAPIKLKTFQHKGEPLPTTYDKEFMLGLMDNPSRVRNLAIVGHLHHGKTSLLDVLATSGHPTIRIPEGKMPRYMDNLFLEQDRGITLKSKPMTTLLPTLQGTSMVLNMMDTPGHLDFGDEMSAAMRMADGIVLVVDVVEGLMSTGEDLIQAALAGGLPVVLLLNKVERLILELKLPPTDAFYKLRHVIEEINTAIQKFGGSEQDFVSPEKGNVLFASTMSGWIFSLYSFASVYLKRMVPADKRKSVDVEEFSRRLWGDLYYSVEQGIFRKRPVEGATKRSFVSFILEPLYKLYGHILSDEKDELEPILTSLRIKLKESEYGLNTKTVVRMVFGLFLGNSVNAF
;
A
#
# COMPACT_ATOMS: atom_id res chain seq x y z
N MET A 1 -4.25 -76.43 -14.96
CA MET A 1 -5.31 -75.50 -15.35
C MET A 1 -5.30 -75.47 -16.86
N GLU A 2 -6.43 -75.75 -17.48
CA GLU A 2 -6.57 -75.77 -18.95
C GLU A 2 -6.32 -74.36 -19.47
N GLU A 3 -5.17 -74.13 -20.13
CA GLU A 3 -4.72 -72.82 -20.63
C GLU A 3 -5.59 -72.28 -21.78
N ASP A 4 -6.47 -73.10 -22.36
CA ASP A 4 -7.22 -72.76 -23.58
C ASP A 4 -8.51 -71.95 -23.35
N LEU A 5 -8.84 -71.60 -22.09
CA LEU A 5 -10.08 -70.87 -21.74
C LEU A 5 -9.89 -69.36 -21.52
N PHE A 6 -8.64 -68.88 -21.58
CA PHE A 6 -8.28 -67.50 -21.26
C PHE A 6 -7.33 -66.93 -22.32
N ASP A 7 -7.47 -65.65 -22.66
CA ASP A 7 -6.55 -64.97 -23.58
C ASP A 7 -5.21 -64.59 -22.91
N GLU A 8 -4.22 -64.13 -23.70
CA GLU A 8 -2.89 -63.72 -23.21
C GLU A 8 -2.91 -62.53 -22.23
N PHE A 9 -4.07 -61.89 -22.03
CA PHE A 9 -4.29 -60.80 -21.06
C PHE A 9 -5.14 -61.25 -19.86
N GLY A 10 -5.51 -62.53 -19.78
CA GLY A 10 -6.22 -63.13 -18.64
C GLY A 10 -7.74 -62.97 -18.68
N ASN A 11 -8.33 -62.58 -19.81
CA ASN A 11 -9.78 -62.52 -19.94
C ASN A 11 -10.36 -63.90 -20.28
N TYR A 12 -11.47 -64.26 -19.64
CA TYR A 12 -12.15 -65.53 -19.87
C TYR A 12 -12.94 -65.52 -21.18
N ILE A 13 -12.60 -66.43 -22.09
CA ILE A 13 -13.20 -66.54 -23.44
C ILE A 13 -14.14 -67.75 -23.60
N GLY A 14 -14.13 -68.71 -22.66
CA GLY A 14 -15.03 -69.87 -22.64
C GLY A 14 -14.64 -70.99 -23.63
N PRO A 15 -15.16 -72.22 -23.49
CA PRO A 15 -14.74 -73.36 -24.30
C PRO A 15 -15.30 -73.30 -25.73
N GLU A 16 -14.47 -73.61 -26.73
CA GLU A 16 -14.91 -73.74 -28.12
C GLU A 16 -15.91 -74.90 -28.27
N GLN A 17 -17.11 -74.62 -28.81
CA GLN A 17 -18.10 -75.66 -29.10
C GLN A 17 -17.76 -76.33 -30.45
N PRO A 18 -17.76 -77.68 -30.53
CA PRO A 18 -17.66 -78.35 -31.81
C PRO A 18 -18.98 -78.20 -32.56
N VAL A 19 -18.89 -77.66 -33.78
CA VAL A 19 -20.00 -77.67 -34.74
C VAL A 19 -20.03 -79.05 -35.39
N ASP A 20 -21.15 -79.77 -35.26
CA ASP A 20 -21.87 -80.42 -36.36
C ASP A 20 -22.98 -81.39 -35.89
N GLY A 21 -24.15 -81.30 -36.54
CA GLY A 21 -24.84 -82.46 -37.12
C GLY A 21 -25.92 -83.20 -36.30
N GLU A 22 -27.18 -82.90 -36.63
CA GLU A 22 -28.39 -83.75 -36.67
C GLU A 22 -28.58 -84.98 -35.74
N GLY A 23 -29.76 -85.08 -35.10
CA GLY A 23 -30.39 -86.37 -34.76
C GLY A 23 -31.29 -86.39 -33.52
N TYR A 24 -32.56 -86.74 -33.72
CA TYR A 24 -33.63 -86.89 -32.71
C TYR A 24 -33.51 -88.16 -31.83
N GLN A 25 -34.22 -88.12 -30.68
CA GLN A 25 -34.72 -89.23 -29.83
C GLN A 25 -33.67 -89.94 -28.94
N ASP A 26 -33.93 -90.38 -27.71
CA ASP A 26 -35.16 -90.81 -27.03
C ASP A 26 -35.02 -90.71 -25.49
N TYR A 27 -36.13 -90.59 -24.77
CA TYR A 27 -36.22 -90.73 -23.31
C TYR A 27 -36.23 -92.22 -22.87
N PRO A 28 -35.60 -92.59 -21.75
CA PRO A 28 -36.05 -93.70 -20.91
C PRO A 28 -36.59 -93.14 -19.58
N GLN A 29 -37.91 -93.16 -19.37
CA GLN A 29 -38.72 -94.23 -18.77
C GLN A 29 -38.47 -94.45 -17.28
N ASP A 30 -39.56 -94.21 -16.52
CA ASP A 30 -39.75 -94.42 -15.10
C ASP A 30 -39.23 -95.78 -14.63
N ASP A 31 -38.32 -95.79 -13.67
CA ASP A 31 -38.10 -96.95 -12.81
C ASP A 31 -38.82 -96.76 -11.48
N GLN A 32 -39.79 -97.66 -11.31
CA GLN A 32 -40.74 -97.77 -10.23
C GLN A 32 -40.05 -98.12 -8.92
N PHE A 33 -40.47 -97.42 -7.86
CA PHE A 33 -40.11 -97.69 -6.49
C PHE A 33 -40.55 -99.10 -6.06
N GLN A 34 -39.64 -99.92 -5.54
CA GLN A 34 -39.98 -101.14 -4.80
C GLN A 34 -39.28 -101.08 -3.43
N PRO A 35 -40.03 -100.91 -2.32
CA PRO A 35 -39.45 -100.80 -0.99
C PRO A 35 -39.29 -102.20 -0.39
N ASP A 36 -38.05 -102.62 -0.17
CA ASP A 36 -37.78 -103.74 0.74
C ASP A 36 -37.78 -103.26 2.19
N ALA A 37 -38.38 -104.09 3.01
CA ALA A 37 -38.99 -103.73 4.28
C ALA A 37 -38.00 -103.61 5.46
N ALA A 38 -38.37 -102.68 6.34
CA ALA A 38 -38.14 -102.64 7.78
C ALA A 38 -36.70 -102.42 8.29
N GLU A 39 -36.41 -101.18 8.68
CA GLU A 39 -36.29 -100.77 10.09
C GLU A 39 -36.14 -99.23 10.19
N GLY A 40 -37.05 -98.56 10.90
CA GLY A 40 -36.95 -97.13 11.23
C GLY A 40 -38.00 -96.22 10.57
N ILE A 41 -39.23 -96.20 11.10
CA ILE A 41 -40.22 -95.19 10.73
C ILE A 41 -39.94 -93.93 11.56
N GLU A 42 -39.25 -92.95 10.96
CA GLU A 42 -39.37 -91.55 11.37
C GLU A 42 -40.42 -90.87 10.48
N HIS A 43 -41.39 -90.21 11.13
CA HIS A 43 -42.47 -89.50 10.46
C HIS A 43 -41.94 -88.28 9.68
N PHE A 44 -41.93 -88.34 8.35
CA PHE A 44 -41.82 -87.12 7.51
C PHE A 44 -43.09 -86.27 7.64
N SER A 45 -42.92 -84.97 7.85
CA SER A 45 -44.05 -84.06 8.01
C SER A 45 -44.57 -83.59 6.64
N LEU A 46 -45.88 -83.32 6.56
CA LEU A 46 -46.52 -82.70 5.39
C LEU A 46 -45.97 -81.29 5.06
N LEU A 47 -45.27 -80.64 6.01
CA LEU A 47 -44.65 -79.33 5.82
C LEU A 47 -43.40 -79.39 4.93
N ASP A 48 -42.59 -80.44 5.05
CA ASP A 48 -41.32 -80.56 4.31
C ASP A 48 -41.56 -80.76 2.81
N ILE A 49 -42.67 -81.42 2.45
CA ILE A 49 -43.10 -81.62 1.07
C ILE A 49 -43.65 -80.31 0.46
N LEU A 50 -44.33 -79.49 1.26
CA LEU A 50 -44.85 -78.18 0.84
C LEU A 50 -43.72 -77.16 0.60
N GLU A 51 -42.70 -77.15 1.46
CA GLU A 51 -41.55 -76.26 1.34
C GLU A 51 -40.73 -76.52 0.08
N TYR A 52 -40.52 -77.80 -0.28
CA TYR A 52 -39.77 -78.16 -1.49
C TYR A 52 -40.51 -77.75 -2.78
N THR A 53 -41.85 -77.76 -2.78
CA THR A 53 -42.65 -77.30 -3.92
C THR A 53 -42.69 -75.77 -4.08
N LEU A 54 -42.59 -75.01 -2.99
CA LEU A 54 -42.61 -73.54 -3.02
C LEU A 54 -41.32 -72.93 -3.58
N ALA A 55 -40.17 -73.58 -3.40
CA ALA A 55 -38.87 -73.08 -3.84
C ALA A 55 -38.68 -73.08 -5.37
N ARG A 56 -39.45 -73.87 -6.13
CA ARG A 56 -39.29 -74.00 -7.61
C ARG A 56 -40.11 -73.00 -8.45
N GLN A 57 -40.91 -72.13 -7.85
CA GLN A 57 -41.77 -71.16 -8.56
C GLN A 57 -41.47 -69.69 -8.24
N GLN A 58 -40.20 -69.33 -8.03
CA GLN A 58 -39.83 -67.92 -7.87
C GLN A 58 -39.49 -67.30 -9.23
N ILE A 59 -40.43 -66.52 -9.79
CA ILE A 59 -40.25 -65.79 -11.06
C ILE A 59 -39.38 -64.55 -10.79
N VAL A 60 -38.26 -64.41 -11.50
CA VAL A 60 -37.41 -63.20 -11.46
C VAL A 60 -37.90 -62.23 -12.54
N LEU A 61 -38.17 -60.98 -12.15
CA LEU A 61 -38.57 -59.93 -13.07
C LEU A 61 -37.42 -59.56 -14.01
N HIS A 62 -37.72 -59.02 -15.19
CA HIS A 62 -36.68 -58.67 -16.18
C HIS A 62 -35.71 -57.59 -15.68
N GLU A 63 -36.21 -56.63 -14.89
CA GLU A 63 -35.40 -55.56 -14.28
C GLU A 63 -34.44 -56.07 -13.18
N ASP A 64 -34.81 -57.16 -12.50
CA ASP A 64 -34.03 -57.78 -11.43
C ASP A 64 -33.15 -58.94 -11.92
N LYS A 65 -33.15 -59.20 -13.23
CA LYS A 65 -32.37 -60.27 -13.82
C LYS A 65 -30.89 -59.90 -13.75
N LYS A 66 -30.19 -60.42 -12.74
CA LYS A 66 -28.73 -60.37 -12.64
C LYS A 66 -28.13 -61.31 -13.69
N TYR A 67 -27.53 -60.71 -14.73
CA TYR A 67 -26.89 -61.48 -15.80
C TYR A 67 -25.47 -61.94 -15.44
N TYR A 68 -24.81 -61.22 -14.52
CA TYR A 68 -23.41 -61.46 -14.15
C TYR A 68 -23.29 -61.60 -12.62
N MET A 69 -22.33 -62.43 -12.20
CA MET A 69 -21.93 -62.56 -10.79
C MET A 69 -21.30 -61.25 -10.30
N SER A 70 -21.35 -60.99 -9.00
CA SER A 70 -20.75 -59.77 -8.45
C SER A 70 -19.21 -59.84 -8.47
N ALA A 71 -18.53 -58.68 -8.55
CA ALA A 71 -17.07 -58.64 -8.60
C ALA A 71 -16.40 -59.29 -7.39
N GLU A 72 -17.05 -59.22 -6.21
CA GLU A 72 -16.57 -59.85 -4.98
C GLU A 72 -16.64 -61.38 -5.02
N GLU A 73 -17.67 -61.94 -5.67
CA GLU A 73 -17.79 -63.39 -5.88
C GLU A 73 -16.78 -63.93 -6.89
N VAL A 74 -16.34 -63.10 -7.85
CA VAL A 74 -15.36 -63.49 -8.88
C VAL A 74 -13.93 -63.46 -8.34
N TYR A 75 -13.54 -62.41 -7.63
CA TYR A 75 -12.15 -62.21 -7.18
C TYR A 75 -11.90 -62.64 -5.72
N GLY A 76 -12.95 -62.82 -4.92
CA GLY A 76 -12.86 -63.22 -3.52
C GLY A 76 -12.63 -62.05 -2.54
N PRO A 77 -12.68 -62.33 -1.24
CA PRO A 77 -12.70 -61.30 -0.19
C PRO A 77 -11.34 -60.61 0.06
N ASP A 78 -10.24 -61.16 -0.47
CA ASP A 78 -8.89 -60.61 -0.29
C ASP A 78 -8.55 -59.50 -1.31
N VAL A 79 -9.45 -59.23 -2.28
CA VAL A 79 -9.25 -58.23 -3.35
C VAL A 79 -10.23 -57.06 -3.18
N GLU A 80 -9.69 -55.84 -3.09
CA GLU A 80 -10.50 -54.62 -3.02
C GLU A 80 -11.02 -54.24 -4.40
N ASN A 81 -12.31 -54.44 -4.63
CA ASN A 81 -12.98 -54.05 -5.87
C ASN A 81 -13.43 -52.58 -5.79
N LEU A 82 -12.71 -51.69 -6.47
CA LEU A 82 -13.06 -50.26 -6.57
C LEU A 82 -13.75 -49.98 -7.91
N VAL A 83 -15.01 -49.54 -7.86
CA VAL A 83 -15.73 -49.02 -9.02
C VAL A 83 -15.75 -47.50 -8.93
N GLN A 84 -15.09 -46.82 -9.88
CA GLN A 84 -15.03 -45.36 -9.96
C GLN A 84 -15.74 -44.89 -11.23
N ASP A 85 -16.98 -44.45 -11.07
CA ASP A 85 -17.82 -43.98 -12.19
C ASP A 85 -17.57 -42.51 -12.55
N GLU A 86 -16.99 -41.73 -11.63
CA GLU A 86 -16.68 -40.32 -11.80
C GLU A 86 -15.25 -40.01 -11.37
N ASP A 87 -14.63 -39.04 -12.05
CA ASP A 87 -13.29 -38.56 -11.72
C ASP A 87 -13.28 -37.91 -10.33
N THR A 88 -12.24 -38.19 -9.55
CA THR A 88 -12.06 -37.62 -8.20
C THR A 88 -11.66 -36.14 -8.21
N GLN A 89 -11.27 -35.61 -9.38
CA GLN A 89 -10.85 -34.22 -9.54
C GLN A 89 -11.49 -33.60 -10.80
N PRO A 90 -11.96 -32.35 -10.73
CA PRO A 90 -12.54 -31.68 -11.90
C PRO A 90 -11.44 -31.36 -12.92
N LEU A 91 -11.81 -31.29 -14.21
CA LEU A 91 -10.89 -30.92 -15.29
C LEU A 91 -10.21 -29.55 -15.12
N THR A 92 -10.77 -28.67 -14.28
CA THR A 92 -10.18 -27.38 -13.91
C THR A 92 -8.92 -27.51 -13.04
N GLU A 93 -8.75 -28.64 -12.34
CA GLU A 93 -7.60 -28.92 -11.52
C GLU A 93 -6.52 -29.63 -12.35
N PRO A 94 -5.35 -28.98 -12.57
CA PRO A 94 -4.31 -29.60 -13.36
C PRO A 94 -3.64 -30.75 -12.58
N ILE A 95 -3.46 -31.89 -13.25
CA ILE A 95 -2.76 -33.08 -12.69
C ILE A 95 -1.36 -32.70 -12.17
N ILE A 96 -0.65 -31.84 -12.89
CA ILE A 96 0.63 -31.27 -12.45
C ILE A 96 0.40 -29.80 -12.11
N ALA A 97 0.45 -29.47 -10.82
CA ALA A 97 0.29 -28.11 -10.37
C ALA A 97 1.40 -27.19 -10.94
N PRO A 98 1.05 -26.11 -11.67
CA PRO A 98 2.06 -25.16 -12.13
C PRO A 98 2.69 -24.43 -10.95
N ILE A 99 3.97 -24.07 -11.08
CA ILE A 99 4.68 -23.28 -10.08
C ILE A 99 4.06 -21.87 -10.04
N LYS A 100 3.19 -21.63 -9.06
CA LYS A 100 2.55 -20.33 -8.82
C LYS A 100 3.38 -19.52 -7.83
N LEU A 101 4.19 -18.58 -8.32
CA LEU A 101 4.84 -17.59 -7.46
C LEU A 101 3.81 -16.55 -7.01
N LYS A 102 3.33 -16.68 -5.77
CA LYS A 102 2.40 -15.71 -5.18
C LYS A 102 3.16 -14.45 -4.76
N THR A 103 3.14 -13.44 -5.61
CA THR A 103 3.60 -12.08 -5.27
C THR A 103 2.39 -11.22 -4.93
N PHE A 104 2.44 -10.52 -3.80
CA PHE A 104 1.39 -9.57 -3.39
C PHE A 104 1.91 -8.13 -3.28
N GLN A 105 3.21 -7.95 -3.55
CA GLN A 105 3.92 -6.70 -3.43
C GLN A 105 4.93 -6.55 -4.57
N HIS A 106 5.13 -5.32 -5.03
CA HIS A 106 6.26 -4.97 -5.88
C HIS A 106 7.55 -5.09 -5.06
N LYS A 107 8.40 -6.06 -5.42
CA LYS A 107 9.78 -6.13 -4.91
C LYS A 107 10.68 -5.42 -5.92
N GLY A 108 11.16 -4.24 -5.55
CA GLY A 108 12.20 -3.54 -6.31
C GLY A 108 13.59 -4.11 -5.99
N GLU A 109 14.52 -3.92 -6.93
CA GLU A 109 15.95 -4.12 -6.66
C GLU A 109 16.47 -3.01 -5.73
N PRO A 110 17.52 -3.28 -4.94
CA PRO A 110 18.12 -2.27 -4.09
C PRO A 110 18.68 -1.12 -4.96
N LEU A 111 18.12 0.07 -4.76
CA LEU A 111 18.55 1.27 -5.49
C LEU A 111 19.80 1.90 -4.84
N PRO A 112 20.67 2.53 -5.64
CA PRO A 112 21.78 3.32 -5.10
C PRO A 112 21.27 4.59 -4.40
N THR A 113 21.86 4.89 -3.25
CA THR A 113 21.56 6.03 -2.39
C THR A 113 22.50 7.20 -2.66
N THR A 114 22.11 8.42 -2.27
CA THR A 114 23.00 9.60 -2.28
C THR A 114 24.07 9.56 -1.19
N TYR A 115 23.89 8.72 -0.19
CA TYR A 115 24.80 8.52 0.93
C TYR A 115 25.31 7.08 0.99
N ASP A 116 26.43 6.89 1.66
CA ASP A 116 26.99 5.57 1.92
C ASP A 116 26.20 4.82 3.00
N LYS A 117 25.91 3.54 2.74
CA LYS A 117 25.10 2.69 3.64
C LYS A 117 25.89 2.32 4.88
N GLU A 118 27.20 2.11 4.78
CA GLU A 118 28.06 1.82 5.94
C GLU A 118 28.10 3.02 6.90
N PHE A 119 28.21 4.23 6.36
CA PHE A 119 28.13 5.46 7.16
C PHE A 119 26.78 5.60 7.89
N MET A 120 25.66 5.29 7.22
CA MET A 120 24.34 5.30 7.85
C MET A 120 24.26 4.28 8.99
N LEU A 121 24.73 3.06 8.78
CA LEU A 121 24.74 2.01 9.81
C LEU A 121 25.60 2.40 11.01
N GLY A 122 26.79 2.97 10.79
CA GLY A 122 27.64 3.46 11.87
C GLY A 122 27.03 4.64 12.65
N LEU A 123 26.17 5.45 12.02
CA LEU A 123 25.42 6.50 12.72
C LEU A 123 24.26 5.95 13.56
N MET A 124 23.68 4.81 13.17
CA MET A 124 22.59 4.17 13.92
C MET A 124 23.05 3.68 15.30
N ASP A 125 24.34 3.38 15.47
CA ASP A 125 24.93 3.02 16.75
C ASP A 125 24.94 4.19 17.77
N ASN A 126 24.69 5.43 17.33
CA ASN A 126 24.60 6.60 18.18
C ASN A 126 23.14 7.08 18.31
N PRO A 127 22.42 6.77 19.41
CA PRO A 127 21.02 7.15 19.60
C PRO A 127 20.77 8.66 19.48
N SER A 128 21.74 9.51 19.83
CA SER A 128 21.59 10.96 19.71
C SER A 128 21.43 11.45 18.26
N ARG A 129 21.88 10.63 17.30
CA ARG A 129 21.83 10.87 15.85
C ARG A 129 20.65 10.20 15.15
N VAL A 130 19.82 9.46 15.89
CA VAL A 130 18.66 8.75 15.35
C VAL A 130 17.38 9.46 15.81
N ARG A 131 16.39 9.58 14.91
CA ARG A 131 15.05 10.07 15.23
C ARG A 131 14.02 9.10 14.70
N ASN A 132 13.15 8.61 15.58
CA ASN A 132 12.03 7.77 15.20
C ASN A 132 10.76 8.63 15.12
N LEU A 133 10.13 8.70 13.95
CA LEU A 133 8.99 9.56 13.68
C LEU A 133 7.83 8.75 13.10
N ALA A 134 6.61 9.00 13.58
CA ALA A 134 5.41 8.53 12.91
C ALA A 134 4.82 9.63 12.04
N ILE A 135 4.57 9.33 10.75
CA ILE A 135 3.93 10.25 9.83
C ILE A 135 2.43 9.98 9.86
N VAL A 136 1.67 10.84 10.52
CA VAL A 136 0.24 10.64 10.82
C VAL A 136 -0.62 11.77 10.25
N GLY A 137 -1.93 11.55 10.15
CA GLY A 137 -2.87 12.51 9.59
C GLY A 137 -4.02 11.85 8.85
N HIS A 138 -5.02 12.64 8.47
CA HIS A 138 -6.25 12.14 7.84
C HIS A 138 -6.04 11.57 6.42
N LEU A 139 -7.05 10.89 5.89
CA LEU A 139 -7.04 10.25 4.59
C LEU A 139 -6.68 11.26 3.49
N HIS A 140 -5.82 10.84 2.55
CA HIS A 140 -5.38 11.67 1.42
C HIS A 140 -4.75 13.03 1.76
N HIS A 141 -4.34 13.29 3.00
CA HIS A 141 -3.57 14.50 3.35
C HIS A 141 -2.11 14.48 2.82
N GLY A 142 -1.66 13.37 2.24
CA GLY A 142 -0.35 13.25 1.55
C GLY A 142 0.82 12.76 2.41
N LYS A 143 0.54 11.88 3.39
CA LYS A 143 1.56 11.20 4.23
C LYS A 143 2.53 10.34 3.40
N THR A 144 2.00 9.42 2.61
CA THR A 144 2.80 8.55 1.72
C THR A 144 3.55 9.38 0.68
N SER A 145 2.89 10.39 0.09
CA SER A 145 3.51 11.30 -0.86
C SER A 145 4.67 12.10 -0.27
N LEU A 146 4.61 12.45 1.02
CA LEU A 146 5.72 13.10 1.73
C LEU A 146 6.95 12.18 1.74
N LEU A 147 6.76 10.92 2.13
CA LEU A 147 7.85 9.94 2.18
C LEU A 147 8.37 9.60 0.80
N ASP A 148 7.51 9.55 -0.22
CA ASP A 148 7.91 9.35 -1.62
C ASP A 148 8.82 10.49 -2.13
N VAL A 149 8.55 11.74 -1.74
CA VAL A 149 9.41 12.90 -2.06
C VAL A 149 10.77 12.79 -1.36
N LEU A 150 10.81 12.31 -0.11
CA LEU A 150 12.07 12.08 0.59
C LEU A 150 12.85 10.90 -0.02
N ALA A 151 12.15 9.83 -0.40
CA ALA A 151 12.74 8.63 -0.99
C ALA A 151 13.40 8.94 -2.33
N THR A 152 12.69 9.68 -3.19
CA THR A 152 13.20 10.14 -4.50
C THR A 152 14.38 11.10 -4.35
N SER A 153 14.38 11.95 -3.32
CA SER A 153 15.52 12.83 -3.04
C SER A 153 16.76 12.07 -2.55
N GLY A 154 16.56 10.95 -1.83
CA GLY A 154 17.64 10.08 -1.36
C GLY A 154 18.17 9.09 -2.40
N HIS A 155 17.45 8.87 -3.50
CA HIS A 155 17.79 7.90 -4.54
C HIS A 155 17.74 8.57 -5.92
N PRO A 156 18.88 9.04 -6.45
CA PRO A 156 18.91 9.84 -7.68
C PRO A 156 18.53 9.03 -8.93
N THR A 157 18.52 7.70 -8.84
CA THR A 157 18.14 6.79 -9.92
C THR A 157 16.63 6.57 -10.03
N ILE A 158 15.84 6.97 -9.03
CA ILE A 158 14.38 6.86 -9.11
C ILE A 158 13.89 7.83 -10.18
N ARG A 159 13.48 7.27 -11.32
CA ARG A 159 12.84 8.03 -12.39
C ARG A 159 11.35 8.05 -12.16
N ILE A 160 10.81 9.24 -11.98
CA ILE A 160 9.37 9.45 -11.89
C ILE A 160 8.86 9.65 -13.32
N PRO A 161 7.97 8.79 -13.84
CA PRO A 161 7.40 8.97 -15.16
C PRO A 161 6.74 10.33 -15.31
N GLU A 162 6.76 10.89 -16.52
CA GLU A 162 6.16 12.19 -16.80
C GLU A 162 4.67 12.20 -16.44
N GLY A 163 4.22 13.27 -15.77
CA GLY A 163 2.84 13.42 -15.33
C GLY A 163 2.40 12.50 -14.18
N LYS A 164 3.26 11.58 -13.71
CA LYS A 164 2.96 10.71 -12.56
C LYS A 164 3.63 11.23 -11.29
N MET A 165 3.01 10.90 -10.16
CA MET A 165 3.61 11.07 -8.84
C MET A 165 4.56 9.91 -8.54
N PRO A 166 5.61 10.14 -7.74
CA PRO A 166 6.36 9.03 -7.18
C PRO A 166 5.42 8.18 -6.31
N ARG A 167 5.53 6.86 -6.43
CA ARG A 167 4.85 5.90 -5.56
C ARG A 167 5.90 4.87 -5.16
N TYR A 168 6.56 5.14 -4.04
CA TYR A 168 7.64 4.31 -3.51
C TYR A 168 7.15 3.49 -2.32
N MET A 169 6.39 4.11 -1.41
CA MET A 169 5.89 3.46 -0.20
C MET A 169 4.69 2.53 -0.46
N ASP A 170 3.83 2.81 -1.43
CA ASP A 170 2.70 1.93 -1.79
C ASP A 170 3.15 0.75 -2.67
N ASN A 171 3.78 -0.25 -2.04
CA ASN A 171 4.31 -1.42 -2.74
C ASN A 171 3.32 -2.60 -2.81
N LEU A 172 2.22 -2.60 -2.05
CA LEU A 172 1.19 -3.65 -2.16
C LEU A 172 0.29 -3.37 -3.37
N PHE A 173 0.00 -4.42 -4.15
CA PHE A 173 -0.89 -4.26 -5.31
C PHE A 173 -2.26 -3.69 -4.92
N LEU A 174 -2.79 -4.15 -3.78
CA LEU A 174 -4.08 -3.70 -3.26
C LEU A 174 -4.09 -2.22 -2.86
N GLU A 175 -2.97 -1.68 -2.39
CA GLU A 175 -2.85 -0.25 -2.06
C GLU A 175 -2.87 0.59 -3.33
N GLN A 176 -2.17 0.15 -4.38
CA GLN A 176 -2.16 0.84 -5.67
C GLN A 176 -3.52 0.83 -6.36
N ASP A 177 -4.23 -0.30 -6.29
CA ASP A 177 -5.57 -0.46 -6.87
C ASP A 177 -6.61 0.39 -6.13
N ARG A 178 -6.57 0.41 -4.79
CA ARG A 178 -7.51 1.18 -3.97
C ARG A 178 -7.13 2.65 -3.81
N GLY A 179 -5.88 3.03 -4.08
CA GLY A 179 -5.36 4.37 -3.87
C GLY A 179 -5.25 4.78 -2.39
N ILE A 180 -5.30 3.83 -1.46
CA ILE A 180 -5.18 4.05 -0.01
C ILE A 180 -4.06 3.19 0.57
N THR A 181 -3.35 3.74 1.54
CA THR A 181 -2.38 3.00 2.35
C THR A 181 -3.11 2.10 3.33
N LEU A 182 -2.76 0.81 3.33
CA LEU A 182 -3.40 -0.21 4.16
C LEU A 182 -2.52 -0.66 5.32
N LYS A 183 -1.20 -0.63 5.13
CA LYS A 183 -0.22 -1.10 6.12
C LYS A 183 0.80 -0.03 6.44
N SER A 184 1.18 0.04 7.71
CA SER A 184 2.27 0.91 8.11
C SER A 184 3.59 0.39 7.57
N LYS A 185 4.40 1.27 6.97
CA LYS A 185 5.67 0.86 6.35
C LYS A 185 6.82 1.75 6.85
N PRO A 186 7.90 1.16 7.38
CA PRO A 186 9.06 1.93 7.79
C PRO A 186 9.88 2.37 6.58
N MET A 187 10.43 3.58 6.67
CA MET A 187 11.45 4.11 5.78
C MET A 187 12.56 4.73 6.62
N THR A 188 13.77 4.22 6.46
CA THR A 188 14.96 4.82 7.06
C THR A 188 15.72 5.61 6.00
N THR A 189 16.09 6.85 6.32
CA THR A 189 16.92 7.66 5.44
C THR A 189 17.87 8.56 6.23
N LEU A 190 19.01 8.88 5.62
CA LEU A 190 19.98 9.81 6.18
C LEU A 190 19.74 11.21 5.60
N LEU A 191 19.49 12.20 6.45
CA LEU A 191 19.33 13.59 6.04
C LEU A 191 20.36 14.50 6.75
N PRO A 192 21.03 15.41 6.03
CA PRO A 192 21.83 16.45 6.64
C PRO A 192 20.95 17.56 7.20
N THR A 193 21.18 17.91 8.46
CA THR A 193 20.71 19.17 9.04
C THR A 193 21.32 20.36 8.29
N LEU A 194 20.68 21.52 8.39
CA LEU A 194 21.17 22.77 7.78
C LEU A 194 22.52 23.23 8.35
N GLN A 195 22.90 22.74 9.54
CA GLN A 195 24.21 22.96 10.16
C GLN A 195 25.30 21.99 9.62
N GLY A 196 24.94 21.10 8.70
CA GLY A 196 25.85 20.14 8.07
C GLY A 196 26.03 18.83 8.83
N THR A 197 25.31 18.62 9.94
CA THR A 197 25.36 17.35 10.67
C THR A 197 24.34 16.36 10.14
N SER A 198 24.74 15.12 9.89
CA SER A 198 23.83 14.08 9.40
C SER A 198 23.05 13.43 10.55
N MET A 199 21.76 13.19 10.32
CA MET A 199 20.86 12.47 11.21
C MET A 199 20.21 11.32 10.45
N VAL A 200 20.00 10.20 11.14
CA VAL A 200 19.21 9.07 10.63
C VAL A 200 17.77 9.27 11.07
N LEU A 201 16.85 9.32 10.10
CA LEU A 201 15.42 9.39 10.35
C LEU A 201 14.79 8.05 10.02
N ASN A 202 14.18 7.45 11.04
CA ASN A 202 13.32 6.28 10.90
C ASN A 202 11.88 6.77 10.90
N MET A 203 11.23 6.76 9.74
CA MET A 203 9.86 7.25 9.58
C MET A 203 8.91 6.08 9.35
N MET A 204 7.77 6.07 10.04
CA MET A 204 6.69 5.13 9.78
C MET A 204 5.62 5.83 8.93
N ASP A 205 5.43 5.39 7.68
CA ASP A 205 4.23 5.75 6.91
C ASP A 205 3.04 5.08 7.55
N THR A 206 2.01 5.83 7.96
CA THR A 206 0.80 5.23 8.54
C THR A 206 -0.39 5.36 7.58
N PRO A 207 -1.34 4.41 7.63
CA PRO A 207 -2.64 4.59 7.00
C PRO A 207 -3.33 5.89 7.44
N GLY A 208 -4.17 6.45 6.57
CA GLY A 208 -4.98 7.64 6.89
C GLY A 208 -6.46 7.39 7.10
N HIS A 209 -6.91 6.17 6.80
CA HIS A 209 -8.31 5.79 6.94
C HIS A 209 -8.60 5.45 8.40
N LEU A 210 -9.79 5.83 8.89
CA LEU A 210 -10.20 5.65 10.29
C LEU A 210 -10.15 4.17 10.74
N ASP A 211 -10.56 3.26 9.86
CA ASP A 211 -10.59 1.81 10.11
C ASP A 211 -9.21 1.21 10.45
N PHE A 212 -8.11 1.90 10.15
CA PHE A 212 -6.74 1.46 10.44
C PHE A 212 -6.10 2.25 11.59
N GLY A 213 -6.92 2.66 12.57
CA GLY A 213 -6.43 3.36 13.77
C GLY A 213 -5.49 2.52 14.63
N ASP A 214 -5.56 1.20 14.54
CA ASP A 214 -4.65 0.25 15.18
C ASP A 214 -3.22 0.38 14.64
N GLU A 215 -3.07 0.45 13.31
CA GLU A 215 -1.80 0.69 12.61
C GLU A 215 -1.19 2.06 13.00
N MET A 216 -2.01 3.12 13.03
CA MET A 216 -1.57 4.44 13.48
C MET A 216 -1.10 4.43 14.95
N SER A 217 -1.87 3.78 15.84
CA SER A 217 -1.52 3.68 17.26
C SER A 217 -0.24 2.88 17.48
N ALA A 218 -0.05 1.77 16.75
CA ALA A 218 1.16 0.98 16.80
C ALA A 218 2.40 1.78 16.35
N ALA A 219 2.27 2.54 15.25
CA ALA A 219 3.34 3.41 14.76
C ALA A 219 3.72 4.52 15.76
N MET A 220 2.73 5.18 16.36
CA MET A 220 2.96 6.23 17.37
C MET A 220 3.67 5.69 18.61
N ARG A 221 3.35 4.47 19.05
CA ARG A 221 4.03 3.83 20.19
C ARG A 221 5.51 3.52 19.95
N MET A 222 5.92 3.39 18.69
CA MET A 222 7.32 3.14 18.30
C MET A 222 8.10 4.42 18.02
N ALA A 223 7.44 5.58 17.99
CA ALA A 223 8.06 6.84 17.61
C ALA A 223 8.43 7.70 18.82
N ASP A 224 9.47 8.51 18.66
CA ASP A 224 9.87 9.54 19.64
C ASP A 224 9.09 10.85 19.45
N GLY A 225 8.33 10.97 18.36
CA GLY A 225 7.53 12.13 18.01
C GLY A 225 6.69 11.88 16.76
N ILE A 226 5.76 12.78 16.48
CA ILE A 226 4.87 12.66 15.32
C ILE A 226 5.02 13.84 14.35
N VAL A 227 4.86 13.54 13.06
CA VAL A 227 4.65 14.54 12.02
C VAL A 227 3.18 14.47 11.62
N LEU A 228 2.39 15.46 12.06
CA LEU A 228 0.98 15.59 11.72
C LEU A 228 0.84 16.27 10.36
N VAL A 229 0.40 15.53 9.35
CA VAL A 229 0.20 16.00 7.98
C VAL A 229 -1.24 16.48 7.79
N VAL A 230 -1.39 17.76 7.46
CA VAL A 230 -2.70 18.42 7.30
C VAL A 230 -2.81 19.05 5.93
N ASP A 231 -3.88 18.74 5.20
CA ASP A 231 -4.25 19.46 3.98
C ASP A 231 -4.74 20.86 4.33
N VAL A 232 -4.12 21.89 3.77
CA VAL A 232 -4.44 23.29 4.11
C VAL A 232 -5.82 23.74 3.62
N VAL A 233 -6.44 23.04 2.67
CA VAL A 233 -7.80 23.36 2.21
C VAL A 233 -8.81 22.81 3.20
N GLU A 234 -8.68 21.52 3.52
CA GLU A 234 -9.60 20.80 4.40
C GLU A 234 -9.44 21.27 5.85
N GLY A 235 -8.21 21.41 6.34
CA GLY A 235 -7.90 21.80 7.72
C GLY A 235 -7.90 20.61 8.67
N LEU A 236 -8.14 20.86 9.96
CA LEU A 236 -8.16 19.81 10.96
C LEU A 236 -9.44 18.96 10.86
N MET A 237 -9.27 17.66 10.64
CA MET A 237 -10.36 16.67 10.57
C MET A 237 -10.49 15.89 11.90
N SER A 238 -11.59 15.15 12.09
CA SER A 238 -11.84 14.34 13.29
C SER A 238 -10.70 13.36 13.60
N THR A 239 -10.20 12.63 12.59
CA THR A 239 -9.03 11.74 12.75
C THR A 239 -7.80 12.51 13.25
N GLY A 240 -7.62 13.77 12.83
CA GLY A 240 -6.54 14.61 13.31
C GLY A 240 -6.68 14.98 14.78
N GLU A 241 -7.89 15.25 15.26
CA GLU A 241 -8.15 15.48 16.69
C GLU A 241 -7.79 14.24 17.53
N ASP A 242 -8.22 13.05 17.10
CA ASP A 242 -7.92 11.79 17.80
C ASP A 242 -6.40 11.53 17.86
N LEU A 243 -5.68 11.85 16.78
CA LEU A 243 -4.21 11.73 16.72
C LEU A 243 -3.51 12.74 17.65
N ILE A 244 -3.99 13.98 17.74
CA ILE A 244 -3.47 14.97 18.69
C ILE A 244 -3.69 14.50 20.12
N GLN A 245 -4.89 14.00 20.43
CA GLN A 245 -5.20 13.45 21.75
C GLN A 245 -4.27 12.27 22.10
N ALA A 246 -4.08 11.34 21.16
CA ALA A 246 -3.19 10.19 21.34
C ALA A 246 -1.71 10.62 21.52
N ALA A 247 -1.26 11.64 20.78
CA ALA A 247 0.10 12.15 20.90
C ALA A 247 0.35 12.77 22.27
N LEU A 248 -0.56 13.63 22.74
CA LEU A 248 -0.48 14.25 24.05
C LEU A 248 -0.54 13.22 25.18
N ALA A 249 -1.43 12.22 25.08
CA ALA A 249 -1.51 11.12 26.05
C ALA A 249 -0.21 10.29 26.09
N GLY A 250 0.48 10.16 24.95
CA GLY A 250 1.78 9.49 24.84
C GLY A 250 2.97 10.38 25.18
N GLY A 251 2.78 11.68 25.46
CA GLY A 251 3.87 12.64 25.65
C GLY A 251 4.73 12.85 24.40
N LEU A 252 4.17 12.63 23.21
CA LEU A 252 4.88 12.73 21.94
C LEU A 252 4.87 14.18 21.42
N PRO A 253 6.04 14.78 21.11
CA PRO A 253 6.10 16.09 20.49
C PRO A 253 5.48 16.08 19.08
N VAL A 254 4.76 17.14 18.75
CA VAL A 254 4.05 17.30 17.48
C VAL A 254 4.80 18.28 16.57
N VAL A 255 5.15 17.81 15.38
CA VAL A 255 5.57 18.65 14.25
C VAL A 255 4.44 18.70 13.23
N LEU A 256 4.00 19.90 12.88
CA LEU A 256 2.92 20.08 11.90
C LEU A 256 3.51 20.24 10.50
N LEU A 257 2.99 19.49 9.53
CA LEU A 257 3.26 19.69 8.11
C LEU A 257 1.98 20.10 7.39
N LEU A 258 1.89 21.38 7.03
CA LEU A 258 0.84 21.96 6.21
C LEU A 258 1.09 21.61 4.74
N ASN A 259 0.40 20.59 4.24
CA ASN A 259 0.55 20.07 2.89
C ASN A 259 -0.50 20.62 1.93
N LYS A 260 -0.26 20.43 0.63
CA LYS A 260 -1.12 20.83 -0.47
C LYS A 260 -1.36 22.35 -0.57
N VAL A 261 -0.34 23.13 -0.21
CA VAL A 261 -0.38 24.61 -0.29
C VAL A 261 -0.71 25.11 -1.70
N GLU A 262 -0.30 24.38 -2.73
CA GLU A 262 -0.63 24.67 -4.12
C GLU A 262 -2.14 24.71 -4.39
N ARG A 263 -2.98 23.99 -3.64
CA ARG A 263 -4.44 24.02 -3.82
C ARG A 263 -5.02 25.39 -3.52
N LEU A 264 -4.44 26.14 -2.57
CA LEU A 264 -4.84 27.53 -2.29
C LEU A 264 -4.61 28.44 -3.51
N ILE A 265 -3.60 28.11 -4.31
CA ILE A 265 -3.14 28.87 -5.49
C ILE A 265 -3.90 28.44 -6.75
N LEU A 266 -3.96 27.13 -6.99
CA LEU A 266 -4.42 26.53 -8.25
C LEU A 266 -5.92 26.26 -8.25
N GLU A 267 -6.46 25.74 -7.14
CA GLU A 267 -7.87 25.34 -7.04
C GLU A 267 -8.71 26.50 -6.53
N LEU A 268 -8.42 26.99 -5.31
CA LEU A 268 -9.19 28.06 -4.68
C LEU A 268 -8.85 29.45 -5.23
N LYS A 269 -7.69 29.61 -5.87
CA LYS A 269 -7.20 30.87 -6.46
C LYS A 269 -7.30 32.06 -5.48
N LEU A 270 -7.03 31.79 -4.21
CA LEU A 270 -7.10 32.81 -3.16
C LEU A 270 -6.01 33.86 -3.37
N PRO A 271 -6.27 35.14 -3.14
CA PRO A 271 -5.22 36.14 -3.04
C PRO A 271 -4.16 35.73 -1.99
N PRO A 272 -2.87 36.09 -2.17
CA PRO A 272 -1.80 35.70 -1.23
C PRO A 272 -2.08 36.10 0.23
N THR A 273 -2.76 37.22 0.45
CA THR A 273 -3.15 37.67 1.79
C THR A 273 -4.17 36.73 2.43
N ASP A 274 -5.15 36.25 1.66
CA ASP A 274 -6.21 35.38 2.16
C ASP A 274 -5.71 33.95 2.37
N ALA A 275 -4.81 33.49 1.50
CA ALA A 275 -4.10 32.23 1.69
C ALA A 275 -3.27 32.22 2.99
N PHE A 276 -2.61 33.33 3.33
CA PHE A 276 -1.94 33.47 4.62
C PHE A 276 -2.91 33.34 5.80
N TYR A 277 -4.08 33.97 5.73
CA TYR A 277 -5.10 33.83 6.78
C TYR A 277 -5.62 32.41 6.90
N LYS A 278 -5.82 31.69 5.78
CA LYS A 278 -6.20 30.27 5.82
C LYS A 278 -5.13 29.41 6.47
N LEU A 279 -3.85 29.59 6.13
CA LEU A 279 -2.74 28.87 6.76
C LEU A 279 -2.67 29.15 8.27
N ARG A 280 -2.81 30.41 8.67
CA ARG A 280 -2.84 30.80 10.08
C ARG A 280 -4.02 30.19 10.81
N HIS A 281 -5.19 30.18 10.20
CA HIS A 281 -6.40 29.59 10.76
C HIS A 281 -6.24 28.09 11.03
N VAL A 282 -5.66 27.32 10.10
CA VAL A 282 -5.39 25.88 10.32
C VAL A 282 -4.45 25.66 11.51
N ILE A 283 -3.43 26.51 11.68
CA ILE A 283 -2.52 26.43 12.84
C ILE A 283 -3.27 26.76 14.15
N GLU A 284 -4.15 27.77 14.12
CA GLU A 284 -5.00 28.12 15.26
C GLU A 284 -5.96 27.00 15.63
N GLU A 285 -6.59 26.32 14.65
CA GLU A 285 -7.44 25.14 14.87
C GLU A 285 -6.70 24.02 15.59
N ILE A 286 -5.47 23.74 15.16
CA ILE A 286 -4.64 22.69 15.76
C ILE A 286 -4.23 23.04 17.19
N ASN A 287 -3.81 24.29 17.43
CA ASN A 287 -3.52 24.75 18.79
C ASN A 287 -4.76 24.74 19.69
N THR A 288 -5.94 25.06 19.14
CA THR A 288 -7.21 24.94 19.85
C THR A 288 -7.49 23.49 20.24
N ALA A 289 -7.22 22.53 19.35
CA ALA A 289 -7.36 21.11 19.65
C ALA A 289 -6.35 20.63 20.69
N ILE A 290 -5.07 21.06 20.61
CA ILE A 290 -4.06 20.77 21.61
C ILE A 290 -4.51 21.27 22.99
N GLN A 291 -5.01 22.50 23.07
CA GLN A 291 -5.54 23.07 24.31
C GLN A 291 -6.77 22.32 24.83
N LYS A 292 -7.69 21.93 23.94
CA LYS A 292 -8.90 21.14 24.27
C LYS A 292 -8.55 19.83 24.96
N PHE A 293 -7.48 19.16 24.55
CA PHE A 293 -7.02 17.89 25.13
C PHE A 293 -6.03 18.05 26.30
N GLY A 294 -5.85 19.27 26.82
CA GLY A 294 -5.03 19.54 28.00
C GLY A 294 -3.56 19.81 27.72
N GLY A 295 -3.18 20.01 26.46
CA GLY A 295 -1.84 20.46 26.08
C GLY A 295 -1.54 21.88 26.55
N SER A 296 -0.28 22.15 26.83
CA SER A 296 0.22 23.44 27.31
C SER A 296 0.71 24.32 26.15
N GLU A 297 1.03 25.59 26.44
CA GLU A 297 1.64 26.48 25.43
C GLU A 297 2.99 25.98 24.89
N GLN A 298 3.66 25.08 25.62
CA GLN A 298 4.91 24.45 25.17
C GLN A 298 4.65 23.51 23.99
N ASP A 299 3.50 22.82 24.01
CA ASP A 299 3.07 21.86 22.99
C ASP A 299 2.52 22.56 21.73
N PHE A 300 2.23 23.86 21.81
CA PHE A 300 1.68 24.61 20.68
C PHE A 300 2.62 24.63 19.48
N VAL A 301 2.02 24.46 18.30
CA VAL A 301 2.68 24.54 17.01
C VAL A 301 2.65 25.96 16.47
N SER A 302 3.82 26.46 16.05
CA SER A 302 3.97 27.76 15.43
C SER A 302 5.16 27.75 14.47
N PRO A 303 5.03 28.32 13.25
CA PRO A 303 6.15 28.46 12.32
C PRO A 303 7.37 29.18 12.93
N GLU A 304 7.16 30.10 13.88
CA GLU A 304 8.23 30.82 14.58
C GLU A 304 9.07 29.92 15.50
N LYS A 305 8.46 28.87 16.05
CA LYS A 305 9.14 27.85 16.86
C LYS A 305 9.89 26.82 16.00
N GLY A 306 9.66 26.82 14.68
CA GLY A 306 10.24 25.85 13.75
C GLY A 306 9.57 24.48 13.74
N ASN A 307 8.47 24.28 14.47
CA ASN A 307 7.71 23.02 14.49
C ASN A 307 6.53 22.99 13.49
N VAL A 308 6.50 23.94 12.55
CA VAL A 308 5.56 23.95 11.42
C VAL A 308 6.33 24.01 10.11
N LEU A 309 6.00 23.09 9.22
CA LEU A 309 6.53 22.97 7.87
C LEU A 309 5.42 23.27 6.86
N PHE A 310 5.79 23.90 5.74
CA PHE A 310 4.91 24.13 4.60
C PHE A 310 5.35 23.23 3.45
N ALA A 311 4.40 22.58 2.81
CA ALA A 311 4.68 21.59 1.79
C ALA A 311 3.69 21.61 0.63
N SER A 312 4.23 21.25 -0.53
CA SER A 312 3.48 20.74 -1.66
C SER A 312 4.16 19.47 -2.12
N THR A 313 3.71 18.34 -1.57
CA THR A 313 4.26 17.02 -1.91
C THR A 313 4.06 16.68 -3.39
N MET A 314 2.98 17.15 -4.03
CA MET A 314 2.78 17.02 -5.48
C MET A 314 3.84 17.77 -6.28
N SER A 315 4.14 19.01 -5.89
CA SER A 315 5.18 19.84 -6.52
C SER A 315 6.58 19.52 -5.99
N GLY A 316 6.71 18.56 -5.07
CA GLY A 316 7.97 18.06 -4.55
C GLY A 316 8.73 19.02 -3.64
N TRP A 317 8.12 20.08 -3.10
CA TRP A 317 8.82 21.02 -2.21
C TRP A 317 8.26 21.02 -0.79
N ILE A 318 9.16 21.26 0.17
CA ILE A 318 8.90 21.31 1.60
C ILE A 318 9.85 22.35 2.18
N PHE A 319 9.40 23.19 3.10
CA PHE A 319 10.28 24.12 3.81
C PHE A 319 9.70 24.50 5.20
N SER A 320 10.60 24.65 6.17
CA SER A 320 10.40 25.51 7.35
C SER A 320 10.78 26.96 7.03
N LEU A 321 10.38 27.93 7.87
CA LEU A 321 10.83 29.33 7.74
C LEU A 321 12.36 29.44 7.74
N TYR A 322 13.03 28.62 8.55
CA TYR A 322 14.47 28.61 8.67
C TYR A 322 15.16 28.05 7.41
N SER A 323 14.65 26.93 6.87
CA SER A 323 15.16 26.36 5.61
C SER A 323 14.97 27.33 4.44
N PHE A 324 13.80 27.96 4.33
CA PHE A 324 13.50 28.97 3.32
C PHE A 324 14.44 30.18 3.46
N ALA A 325 14.59 30.71 4.67
CA ALA A 325 15.52 31.82 4.96
C ALA A 325 16.95 31.50 4.53
N SER A 326 17.44 30.29 4.84
CA SER A 326 18.80 29.85 4.47
C SER A 326 19.00 29.82 2.96
N VAL A 327 18.04 29.25 2.23
CA VAL A 327 18.07 29.17 0.76
C VAL A 327 17.94 30.55 0.13
N TYR A 328 16.99 31.36 0.60
CA TYR A 328 16.75 32.71 0.12
C TYR A 328 17.99 33.60 0.28
N LEU A 329 18.59 33.62 1.47
CA LEU A 329 19.81 34.41 1.75
C LEU A 329 21.01 33.91 0.95
N LYS A 330 21.15 32.60 0.74
CA LYS A 330 22.22 32.03 -0.11
C LYS A 330 22.12 32.49 -1.56
N ARG A 331 20.90 32.68 -2.05
CA ARG A 331 20.62 32.87 -3.48
C ARG A 331 20.44 34.32 -3.87
N MET A 332 19.69 35.07 -3.07
CA MET A 332 19.29 36.44 -3.36
C MET A 332 20.26 37.48 -2.78
N VAL A 333 20.95 37.17 -1.68
CA VAL A 333 21.87 38.11 -1.04
C VAL A 333 23.31 37.85 -1.49
N PRO A 334 24.05 38.88 -1.98
CA PRO A 334 25.47 38.75 -2.32
C PRO A 334 26.29 38.26 -1.12
N ALA A 335 27.34 37.47 -1.37
CA ALA A 335 28.17 36.84 -0.35
C ALA A 335 28.71 37.84 0.70
N ASP A 336 29.04 39.06 0.26
CA ASP A 336 29.59 40.13 1.11
C ASP A 336 28.60 40.64 2.15
N LYS A 337 27.30 40.68 1.82
CA LYS A 337 26.22 41.09 2.73
C LYS A 337 25.56 39.92 3.46
N ARG A 338 25.93 38.68 3.12
CA ARG A 338 25.36 37.49 3.76
C ARG A 338 25.85 37.31 5.20
N LYS A 339 27.08 37.72 5.50
CA LYS A 339 27.65 37.65 6.86
C LYS A 339 26.98 38.59 7.86
N SER A 340 26.31 39.64 7.38
CA SER A 340 25.64 40.63 8.24
C SER A 340 24.18 40.27 8.57
N VAL A 341 23.63 39.18 8.02
CA VAL A 341 22.25 38.77 8.26
C VAL A 341 22.23 37.40 8.92
N ASP A 342 21.74 37.36 10.16
CA ASP A 342 21.49 36.09 10.84
C ASP A 342 20.25 35.39 10.25
N VAL A 343 20.42 34.12 9.89
CA VAL A 343 19.37 33.28 9.32
C VAL A 343 18.26 33.04 10.34
N GLU A 344 18.63 32.85 11.61
CA GLU A 344 17.66 32.55 12.67
C GLU A 344 16.78 33.77 12.95
N GLU A 345 17.38 34.94 13.17
CA GLU A 345 16.65 36.19 13.39
C GLU A 345 15.76 36.55 12.19
N PHE A 346 16.25 36.36 10.95
CA PHE A 346 15.43 36.59 9.75
C PHE A 346 14.25 35.62 9.69
N SER A 347 14.46 34.33 9.95
CA SER A 347 13.40 33.32 9.89
C SER A 347 12.26 33.59 10.88
N ARG A 348 12.57 34.05 12.10
CA ARG A 348 11.57 34.42 13.12
C ARG A 348 10.74 35.63 12.69
N ARG A 349 11.25 36.48 11.81
CA ARG A 349 10.54 37.68 11.29
C ARG A 349 9.67 37.41 10.07
N LEU A 350 9.74 36.20 9.50
CA LEU A 350 8.99 35.83 8.31
C LEU A 350 7.53 35.46 8.61
N TRP A 351 7.13 35.28 9.87
CA TRP A 351 5.77 34.92 10.25
C TRP A 351 5.12 35.95 11.19
N GLY A 352 3.80 35.84 11.33
CA GLY A 352 2.99 36.70 12.20
C GLY A 352 2.64 38.05 11.58
N ASP A 353 2.24 38.99 12.45
CA ASP A 353 1.85 40.35 12.07
C ASP A 353 3.07 41.28 11.93
N LEU A 354 4.06 40.82 11.17
CA LEU A 354 5.24 41.60 10.80
C LEU A 354 5.12 42.06 9.35
N TYR A 355 5.53 43.30 9.10
CA TYR A 355 5.46 43.97 7.81
C TYR A 355 6.86 44.43 7.42
N TYR A 356 7.24 44.24 6.17
CA TYR A 356 8.55 44.68 5.65
C TYR A 356 8.39 45.97 4.86
N SER A 357 9.11 47.01 5.26
CA SER A 357 9.18 48.27 4.52
C SER A 357 10.40 48.23 3.60
N VAL A 358 10.17 48.20 2.28
CA VAL A 358 11.25 48.20 1.27
C VAL A 358 12.07 49.49 1.34
N GLU A 359 11.42 50.63 1.58
CA GLU A 359 12.07 51.94 1.66
C GLU A 359 13.07 52.06 2.80
N GLN A 360 12.74 51.48 3.97
CA GLN A 360 13.60 51.56 5.15
C GLN A 360 14.43 50.30 5.39
N GLY A 361 14.13 49.19 4.71
CA GLY A 361 14.77 47.91 4.92
C GLY A 361 14.53 47.30 6.32
N ILE A 362 13.46 47.70 7.01
CA ILE A 362 13.19 47.32 8.41
C ILE A 362 11.85 46.58 8.54
N PHE A 363 11.81 45.60 9.45
CA PHE A 363 10.58 44.92 9.88
C PHE A 363 9.84 45.74 10.94
N ARG A 364 8.54 45.92 10.75
CA ARG A 364 7.66 46.66 11.66
C ARG A 364 6.47 45.80 12.08
N LYS A 365 5.99 45.97 13.32
CA LYS A 365 4.79 45.30 13.85
C LYS A 365 3.48 46.00 13.44
N ARG A 366 3.57 47.25 12.98
CA ARG A 366 2.41 48.02 12.51
C ARG A 366 2.51 48.19 11.00
N PRO A 367 1.38 48.09 10.28
CA PRO A 367 1.34 48.42 8.87
C PRO A 367 1.71 49.90 8.71
N VAL A 368 2.49 50.20 7.67
CA VAL A 368 2.75 51.57 7.24
C VAL A 368 1.61 51.98 6.30
N GLU A 369 1.12 53.22 6.44
CA GLU A 369 0.10 53.78 5.54
C GLU A 369 0.59 53.66 4.08
N GLY A 370 -0.14 52.86 3.28
CA GLY A 370 0.27 52.45 1.94
C GLY A 370 0.67 50.97 1.85
N ALA A 371 -0.33 50.11 1.58
CA ALA A 371 -0.22 48.75 1.03
C ALA A 371 0.97 47.85 1.46
N THR A 372 1.48 47.99 2.69
CA THR A 372 2.54 47.12 3.19
C THR A 372 1.94 45.75 3.52
N LYS A 373 2.42 44.71 2.82
CA LYS A 373 1.98 43.34 3.04
C LYS A 373 2.79 42.70 4.16
N ARG A 374 2.24 41.62 4.74
CA ARG A 374 2.95 40.85 5.78
C ARG A 374 4.25 40.28 5.21
N SER A 375 5.25 40.08 6.05
CA SER A 375 6.54 39.50 5.69
C SER A 375 6.36 38.16 4.98
N PHE A 376 5.57 37.24 5.56
CA PHE A 376 5.27 35.94 4.93
C PHE A 376 4.68 36.09 3.52
N VAL A 377 3.73 37.02 3.36
CA VAL A 377 3.05 37.24 2.08
C VAL A 377 4.05 37.77 1.04
N SER A 378 4.82 38.80 1.40
CA SER A 378 5.78 39.45 0.49
C SER A 378 6.97 38.58 0.10
N PHE A 379 7.54 37.82 1.05
CA PHE A 379 8.77 37.06 0.82
C PHE A 379 8.53 35.62 0.39
N ILE A 380 7.41 35.00 0.77
CA ILE A 380 7.14 33.58 0.52
C ILE A 380 5.98 33.43 -0.46
N LEU A 381 4.77 33.84 -0.10
CA LEU A 381 3.58 33.54 -0.92
C LEU A 381 3.62 34.25 -2.27
N GLU A 382 3.95 35.53 -2.34
CA GLU A 382 3.98 36.24 -3.63
C GLU A 382 4.97 35.63 -4.64
N PRO A 383 6.24 35.33 -4.28
CA PRO A 383 7.13 34.60 -5.17
C PRO A 383 6.60 33.23 -5.59
N LEU A 384 5.99 32.47 -4.67
CA LEU A 384 5.37 31.18 -5.01
C LEU A 384 4.24 31.36 -6.03
N TYR A 385 3.35 32.33 -5.82
CA TYR A 385 2.23 32.63 -6.71
C TYR A 385 2.68 33.08 -8.09
N LYS A 386 3.70 33.95 -8.16
CA LYS A 386 4.28 34.38 -9.44
C LYS A 386 4.86 33.19 -10.19
N LEU A 387 5.63 32.34 -9.51
CA LEU A 387 6.20 31.14 -10.12
C LEU A 387 5.12 30.20 -10.66
N TYR A 388 4.10 29.87 -9.87
CA TYR A 388 2.98 29.07 -10.36
C TYR A 388 2.28 29.73 -11.55
N GLY A 389 2.01 31.04 -11.49
CA GLY A 389 1.36 31.79 -12.56
C GLY A 389 2.11 31.70 -13.89
N HIS A 390 3.43 31.96 -13.88
CA HIS A 390 4.25 31.94 -15.09
C HIS A 390 4.58 30.53 -15.60
N ILE A 391 4.60 29.52 -14.74
CA ILE A 391 4.76 28.13 -15.20
C ILE A 391 3.46 27.62 -15.85
N LEU A 392 2.30 28.05 -15.34
CA LEU A 392 1.00 27.65 -15.89
C LEU A 392 0.64 28.38 -17.19
N SER A 393 1.16 29.59 -17.43
CA SER A 393 0.94 30.29 -18.70
C SER A 393 1.67 29.62 -19.86
N ASP A 394 2.68 28.78 -19.58
CA ASP A 394 3.48 28.04 -20.57
C ASP A 394 4.23 28.95 -21.57
N GLU A 395 4.45 30.22 -21.18
CA GLU A 395 5.13 31.21 -21.99
C GLU A 395 6.63 31.25 -21.65
N LYS A 396 7.45 30.60 -22.48
CA LYS A 396 8.91 30.55 -22.31
C LYS A 396 9.54 31.94 -22.18
N ASP A 397 9.10 32.88 -23.01
CA ASP A 397 9.67 34.24 -23.09
C ASP A 397 9.44 35.05 -21.80
N GLU A 398 8.38 34.76 -21.05
CA GLU A 398 8.12 35.36 -19.74
C GLU A 398 8.78 34.60 -18.59
N LEU A 399 8.84 33.28 -18.69
CA LEU A 399 9.37 32.41 -17.64
C LEU A 399 10.90 32.50 -17.54
N GLU A 400 11.61 32.53 -18.66
CA GLU A 400 13.09 32.52 -18.70
C GLU A 400 13.73 33.73 -17.98
N PRO A 401 13.28 34.99 -18.14
CA PRO A 401 13.78 36.12 -17.37
C PRO A 401 13.59 35.96 -15.85
N ILE A 402 12.45 35.41 -15.42
CA ILE A 402 12.13 35.20 -14.01
C ILE A 402 13.02 34.12 -13.42
N LEU A 403 13.17 32.98 -14.11
CA LEU A 403 14.08 31.92 -13.70
C LEU A 403 15.52 32.44 -13.61
N THR A 404 15.95 33.26 -14.57
CA THR A 404 17.28 33.90 -14.57
C THR A 404 17.47 34.82 -13.36
N SER A 405 16.45 35.62 -13.00
CA SER A 405 16.47 36.46 -11.79
C SER A 405 16.63 35.63 -10.51
N LEU A 406 16.06 34.43 -10.50
CA LEU A 406 16.15 33.48 -9.39
C LEU A 406 17.41 32.60 -9.44
N ARG A 407 18.29 32.82 -10.44
CA ARG A 407 19.50 32.04 -10.71
C ARG A 407 19.20 30.55 -10.97
N ILE A 408 18.09 30.29 -11.65
CA ILE A 408 17.67 28.97 -12.13
C ILE A 408 17.94 28.93 -13.64
N LYS A 409 18.53 27.82 -14.11
CA LYS A 409 18.73 27.57 -15.54
C LYS A 409 18.09 26.23 -15.87
N LEU A 410 17.20 26.23 -16.85
CA LEU A 410 16.62 25.03 -17.44
C LEU A 410 17.23 24.80 -18.83
N LYS A 411 17.29 23.55 -19.25
CA LYS A 411 17.64 23.18 -20.63
C LYS A 411 16.47 23.45 -21.55
N GLU A 412 16.75 23.67 -22.83
CA GLU A 412 15.71 23.95 -23.82
C GLU A 412 14.66 22.83 -23.92
N SER A 413 15.07 21.57 -23.80
CA SER A 413 14.17 20.41 -23.76
C SER A 413 13.27 20.34 -22.52
N GLU A 414 13.63 21.04 -21.44
CA GLU A 414 12.90 20.98 -20.17
C GLU A 414 11.68 21.91 -20.15
N TYR A 415 11.67 22.97 -20.99
CA TYR A 415 10.54 23.88 -21.12
C TYR A 415 9.32 23.21 -21.77
N GLY A 416 9.52 22.22 -22.66
CA GLY A 416 8.43 21.52 -23.35
C GLY A 416 7.84 20.33 -22.59
N LEU A 417 8.23 20.12 -21.34
CA LEU A 417 7.70 19.03 -20.51
C LEU A 417 6.31 19.38 -19.97
N ASN A 418 5.57 18.37 -19.51
CA ASN A 418 4.31 18.58 -18.82
C ASN A 418 4.46 19.59 -17.66
N THR A 419 3.51 20.52 -17.55
CA THR A 419 3.52 21.60 -16.55
C THR A 419 3.78 21.11 -15.13
N LYS A 420 3.21 19.96 -14.73
CA LYS A 420 3.44 19.38 -13.38
C LYS A 420 4.90 18.97 -13.18
N THR A 421 5.54 18.43 -14.21
CA THR A 421 6.96 18.06 -14.21
C THR A 421 7.84 19.32 -14.12
N VAL A 422 7.50 20.36 -14.88
CA VAL A 422 8.22 21.65 -14.87
C VAL A 422 8.12 22.31 -13.50
N VAL A 423 6.91 22.38 -12.91
CA VAL A 423 6.69 22.88 -11.54
C VAL A 423 7.62 22.17 -10.56
N ARG A 424 7.63 20.84 -10.56
CA ARG A 424 8.48 20.07 -9.65
C ARG A 424 9.97 20.35 -9.85
N MET A 425 10.41 20.46 -11.09
CA MET A 425 11.80 20.75 -11.43
C MET A 425 12.21 22.16 -10.98
N VAL A 426 11.40 23.18 -11.31
CA VAL A 426 11.66 24.58 -10.94
C VAL A 426 11.69 24.73 -9.42
N PHE A 427 10.72 24.16 -8.70
CA PHE A 427 10.70 24.26 -7.24
C PHE A 427 11.82 23.46 -6.56
N GLY A 428 12.17 22.28 -7.09
CA GLY A 428 13.35 21.54 -6.63
C GLY A 428 14.67 22.30 -6.84
N LEU A 429 14.78 23.05 -7.95
CA LEU A 429 15.91 23.96 -8.16
C LEU A 429 15.80 25.25 -7.34
N PHE A 430 14.58 25.70 -7.01
CA PHE A 430 14.34 26.96 -6.28
C PHE A 430 14.64 26.83 -4.80
N LEU A 431 13.96 25.90 -4.15
CA LEU A 431 14.04 25.65 -2.71
C LEU A 431 15.16 24.65 -2.36
N GLY A 432 15.78 24.03 -3.38
CA GLY A 432 16.75 22.96 -3.21
C GLY A 432 16.08 21.62 -2.94
N ASN A 433 16.89 20.60 -2.63
CA ASN A 433 16.35 19.28 -2.29
C ASN A 433 15.48 19.39 -1.02
N SER A 434 14.28 18.81 -1.08
CA SER A 434 13.26 18.77 -0.02
C SER A 434 13.76 18.15 1.28
N VAL A 435 14.89 17.46 1.20
CA VAL A 435 15.72 16.94 2.30
C VAL A 435 16.16 18.02 3.28
N ASN A 436 16.37 19.27 2.83
CA ASN A 436 16.85 20.36 3.68
C ASN A 436 15.78 20.96 4.61
N ALA A 437 14.54 20.46 4.52
CA ALA A 437 13.40 20.98 5.27
C ALA A 437 13.20 20.32 6.63
N PHE A 438 13.73 19.11 6.82
CA PHE A 438 13.54 18.27 8.00
C PHE A 438 14.69 18.37 9.01
#